data_AF-A0A0J1J9F6-F1
#
_entry.id   AF-A0A0J1J9F6-F1
#
_cell.length_a   1.000
_cell.length_b   1.000
_cell.length_c   1.000
_cell.angle_alpha   90.00
_cell.angle_beta   90.00
_cell.angle_gamma   90.00
#
_symmetry.space_group_name_H-M   'P 1'
#
loop_
_entity.id
_entity.type
_entity.pdbx_description
1 polymer ?
#
loop_
_entity_poly.entity_id
_entity_poly.type
_entity_poly.pdbx_seq_one_letter_code
_entity_poly.pdbx_strand_id
1 'polypeptide(L)'
;MLIIKQDLILNKLYEIGLKPEMYIGKKSISRLHMYIAGYLHRQYEIDSTFKTEFETFSSFVNDYYNAGSHGAGWEHVINLYEKDEEKAFKKFYELLDLFTTI
;
A
#
# COMPACT_ATOMS: atom_id res chain seq x y z
N MET A 1 -0.97 -25.03 9.85
CA MET A 1 -0.17 -24.79 8.63
C MET A 1 -1.14 -24.54 7.48
N LEU A 2 -1.66 -23.32 7.42
CA LEU A 2 -2.55 -22.88 6.35
C LEU A 2 -1.67 -22.15 5.33
N ILE A 3 -1.76 -22.60 4.09
CA ILE A 3 -1.07 -22.01 2.95
C ILE A 3 -1.66 -20.61 2.78
N ILE A 4 -0.98 -19.59 3.31
CA ILE A 4 -1.20 -18.21 2.89
C ILE A 4 -0.87 -18.22 1.40
N LYS A 5 -1.88 -18.07 0.54
CA LYS A 5 -1.63 -17.65 -0.84
C LYS A 5 -0.79 -16.40 -0.73
N GLN A 6 0.50 -16.49 -1.04
CA GLN A 6 1.41 -15.36 -0.89
C GLN A 6 0.93 -14.25 -1.83
N ASP A 7 0.26 -13.24 -1.28
CA ASP A 7 -0.20 -12.10 -2.06
C ASP A 7 1.03 -11.37 -2.61
N LEU A 8 1.16 -11.39 -3.94
CA LEU A 8 2.33 -10.87 -4.64
C LEU A 8 2.57 -9.38 -4.36
N ILE A 9 1.49 -8.61 -4.18
CA ILE A 9 1.55 -7.17 -3.95
C ILE A 9 1.96 -6.91 -2.51
N LEU A 10 1.36 -7.60 -1.54
CA LEU A 10 1.75 -7.49 -0.14
C LEU A 10 3.22 -7.88 0.07
N ASN A 11 3.67 -8.97 -0.55
CA ASN A 11 5.09 -9.36 -0.49
C ASN A 11 6.00 -8.25 -1.06
N LYS A 12 5.63 -7.67 -2.21
CA LYS A 12 6.41 -6.59 -2.82
C LYS A 12 6.46 -5.36 -1.93
N LEU A 13 5.35 -5.01 -1.28
CA LEU A 13 5.28 -3.92 -0.32
C LEU A 13 6.25 -4.16 0.84
N TYR A 14 6.24 -5.35 1.45
CA TYR A 14 7.17 -5.68 2.53
C TYR A 14 8.64 -5.65 2.09
N GLU A 15 8.97 -6.15 0.89
CA GLU A 15 10.33 -6.04 0.34
C GLU A 15 10.79 -4.58 0.21
N ILE A 16 9.92 -3.69 -0.28
CA ILE A 16 10.22 -2.26 -0.40
C ILE A 16 10.37 -1.63 0.99
N GLY A 17 9.50 -1.99 1.94
CA GLY A 17 9.55 -1.48 3.32
C GLY A 17 10.84 -1.80 4.05
N LEU A 18 11.43 -2.97 3.77
CA LEU A 18 12.73 -3.38 4.33
C LEU A 18 13.91 -2.57 3.78
N LYS A 19 13.84 -2.10 2.53
CA LYS A 19 14.94 -1.42 1.82
C LYS A 19 14.45 -0.29 0.90
N PRO A 20 13.75 0.74 1.39
CA PRO A 20 13.07 1.71 0.53
C PRO A 20 14.03 2.47 -0.37
N GLU A 21 15.24 2.77 0.10
CA GLU A 21 16.26 3.46 -0.69
C GLU A 21 16.69 2.65 -1.93
N MET A 22 16.65 1.32 -1.87
CA MET A 22 17.01 0.44 -2.98
C MET A 22 15.95 0.43 -4.09
N TYR A 23 14.67 0.47 -3.72
CA TYR A 23 13.56 0.33 -4.67
C TYR A 23 13.02 1.68 -5.16
N ILE A 24 12.92 2.65 -4.26
CA ILE A 24 12.27 3.94 -4.51
C ILE A 24 13.18 5.14 -4.18
N GLY A 25 14.45 4.91 -3.82
CA GLY A 25 15.48 5.95 -3.64
C GLY A 25 15.41 6.72 -2.33
N LYS A 26 14.25 6.77 -1.68
CA LYS A 26 14.03 7.32 -0.33
C LYS A 26 12.68 6.87 0.21
N LYS A 27 12.49 6.95 1.52
CA LYS A 27 11.16 6.82 2.15
C LYS A 27 10.25 7.96 1.70
N SER A 28 9.23 7.63 0.92
CA SER A 28 8.29 8.58 0.34
C SER A 28 7.02 7.84 -0.04
N ILE A 29 5.89 8.30 0.49
CA ILE A 29 4.61 7.67 0.23
C ILE A 29 4.20 7.83 -1.24
N SER A 30 4.45 9.00 -1.85
CA SER A 30 4.11 9.21 -3.26
C SER A 30 4.96 8.32 -4.17
N ARG A 31 6.25 8.11 -3.86
CA ARG A 31 7.10 7.20 -4.64
C ARG A 31 6.69 5.74 -4.47
N LEU A 32 6.32 5.34 -3.25
CA LEU A 32 5.76 4.01 -3.00
C LEU A 32 4.48 3.79 -3.80
N HIS A 33 3.57 4.75 -3.77
CA HIS A 33 2.32 4.72 -4.51
C HIS A 33 2.57 4.55 -6.02
N MET A 34 3.45 5.37 -6.60
CA MET A 34 3.80 5.26 -8.02
C MET A 34 4.40 3.90 -8.38
N TYR A 35 5.29 3.37 -7.55
CA TYR A 35 5.89 2.05 -7.78
C TYR A 35 4.82 0.95 -7.79
N ILE A 36 3.94 0.94 -6.79
CA ILE A 36 2.94 -0.10 -6.62
C ILE A 36 1.83 0.00 -7.66
N ALA A 37 1.42 1.20 -8.04
CA ALA A 37 0.47 1.42 -9.14
C ALA A 37 1.02 0.83 -10.46
N GLY A 38 2.29 1.08 -10.79
CA GLY A 38 2.93 0.51 -11.97
C GLY A 38 3.08 -1.01 -11.90
N TYR A 39 3.42 -1.54 -10.72
CA TYR A 39 3.54 -2.98 -10.52
C TYR A 39 2.20 -3.71 -10.65
N LEU A 40 1.13 -3.16 -10.06
CA LEU A 40 -0.24 -3.63 -10.22
C LEU A 40 -0.68 -3.60 -11.69
N HIS A 41 -0.47 -2.48 -12.38
CA HIS A 41 -0.80 -2.35 -13.79
C HIS A 41 -0.13 -3.45 -14.62
N ARG A 42 1.15 -3.73 -14.37
CA ARG A 42 1.86 -4.81 -15.05
C ARG A 42 1.26 -6.19 -14.78
N GLN A 43 0.78 -6.46 -13.55
CA GLN A 43 0.12 -7.73 -13.27
C GLN A 43 -1.21 -7.87 -14.03
N TYR A 44 -2.00 -6.81 -14.10
CA TYR A 44 -3.26 -6.83 -14.87
C TYR A 44 -3.04 -6.99 -16.38
N GLU A 45 -1.93 -6.49 -16.93
CA GLU A 45 -1.55 -6.76 -18.33
C GLU A 45 -1.20 -8.23 -18.59
N ILE A 46 -0.62 -8.92 -17.61
CA ILE A 46 -0.25 -10.35 -17.71
C ILE A 46 -1.48 -11.22 -17.51
N ASP A 47 -2.30 -10.91 -16.50
CA ASP A 47 -3.51 -11.61 -16.13
C ASP A 47 -4.59 -10.60 -15.72
N SER A 48 -5.57 -10.39 -16.59
CA SER A 48 -6.69 -9.48 -16.33
C SER A 48 -7.63 -9.97 -15.22
N THR A 49 -7.49 -11.23 -14.78
CA THR A 49 -8.23 -11.81 -13.67
C THR A 49 -7.43 -11.83 -12.37
N PHE A 50 -6.22 -11.24 -12.37
CA PHE A 50 -5.40 -11.07 -11.17
C PHE A 50 -6.20 -10.40 -10.06
N LYS A 51 -6.00 -10.88 -8.83
CA LYS A 51 -6.61 -10.33 -7.62
C LYS A 51 -5.58 -10.24 -6.53
N THR A 52 -5.71 -9.20 -5.71
CA THR A 52 -4.89 -8.98 -4.52
C THR A 52 -5.77 -8.48 -3.38
N GLU A 53 -5.45 -8.88 -2.15
CA GLU A 53 -6.06 -8.35 -0.94
C GLU A 53 -5.81 -6.84 -0.81
N PHE A 54 -4.70 -6.35 -1.39
CA PHE A 54 -4.37 -4.93 -1.37
C PHE A 54 -5.40 -4.03 -2.08
N GLU A 55 -6.28 -4.58 -2.93
CA GLU A 55 -7.38 -3.84 -3.56
C GLU A 55 -8.32 -3.18 -2.54
N THR A 56 -8.50 -3.79 -1.36
CA THR A 56 -9.37 -3.27 -0.30
C THR A 56 -8.65 -2.36 0.69
N PHE A 57 -7.33 -2.20 0.56
CA PHE A 57 -6.52 -1.42 1.50
C PHE A 57 -6.94 0.06 1.56
N SER A 58 -7.29 0.67 0.42
CA SER A 58 -7.82 2.03 0.41
C SER A 58 -9.09 2.16 1.28
N SER A 59 -10.00 1.18 1.22
CA SER A 59 -11.21 1.20 2.07
C SER A 59 -10.84 1.15 3.54
N PHE A 60 -9.94 0.23 3.92
CA PHE A 60 -9.44 0.12 5.28
C PHE A 60 -8.82 1.44 5.79
N VAL A 61 -8.00 2.12 4.98
CA VAL A 61 -7.39 3.40 5.35
C VAL A 61 -8.44 4.50 5.52
N ASN A 62 -9.46 4.56 4.65
CA ASN A 62 -10.55 5.52 4.79
C ASN A 62 -11.34 5.29 6.10
N ASP A 63 -11.63 4.03 6.42
CA ASP A 63 -12.35 3.64 7.63
C ASP A 63 -11.50 3.94 8.88
N TYR A 64 -10.20 3.66 8.86
CA TYR A 64 -9.27 3.96 9.96
C TYR A 64 -9.28 5.45 10.33
N TYR A 65 -9.26 6.34 9.32
CA TYR A 65 -9.24 7.78 9.55
C TYR A 65 -10.63 8.41 9.70
N ASN A 66 -11.71 7.64 9.51
CA ASN A 66 -13.07 8.15 9.38
C ASN A 66 -13.13 9.35 8.40
N ALA A 67 -12.45 9.22 7.26
CA ALA A 67 -12.13 10.36 6.38
C ALA A 67 -13.36 11.00 5.71
N GLY A 68 -14.55 10.38 5.80
CA GLY A 68 -15.81 10.87 5.21
C GLY A 68 -15.85 10.80 3.67
N SER A 69 -14.70 10.79 3.01
CA SER A 69 -14.49 10.66 1.57
C SER A 69 -14.34 9.19 1.16
N HIS A 70 -15.43 8.44 1.24
CA HIS A 70 -15.48 7.04 0.79
C HIS A 70 -14.98 6.94 -0.67
N GLY A 71 -13.85 6.24 -0.88
CA GLY A 71 -13.25 6.00 -2.19
C GLY A 71 -11.98 6.80 -2.51
N ALA A 72 -11.48 7.65 -1.59
CA ALA A 72 -10.16 8.26 -1.77
C ALA A 72 -9.05 7.21 -1.71
N GLY A 73 -8.01 7.36 -2.53
CA GLY A 73 -6.84 6.48 -2.50
C GLY A 73 -6.07 6.59 -1.18
N TRP A 74 -5.54 5.47 -0.67
CA TRP A 74 -4.81 5.42 0.60
C TRP A 74 -3.70 6.49 0.72
N GLU A 75 -2.96 6.77 -0.35
CA GLU A 75 -1.86 7.75 -0.34
C GLU A 75 -2.39 9.16 -0.06
N HIS A 76 -3.49 9.53 -0.73
CA HIS A 76 -4.13 10.81 -0.54
C HIS A 76 -4.64 10.96 0.89
N VAL A 77 -5.34 9.93 1.41
CA VAL A 77 -5.87 9.96 2.77
C VAL A 77 -4.74 10.11 3.77
N ILE A 78 -3.68 9.30 3.70
CA ILE A 78 -2.56 9.40 4.65
C ILE A 78 -1.91 10.79 4.58
N ASN A 79 -1.73 11.36 3.39
CA ASN A 79 -1.16 12.71 3.21
C ASN A 79 -2.05 13.83 3.77
N LEU A 80 -3.35 13.63 3.96
CA LEU A 80 -4.20 14.62 4.65
C LEU A 80 -3.87 14.71 6.15
N TYR A 81 -3.41 13.61 6.76
CA TYR A 81 -3.14 13.52 8.20
C TYR A 81 -1.66 13.60 8.56
N GLU A 82 -0.77 13.20 7.64
CA GLU A 82 0.68 13.20 7.84
C GLU A 82 1.35 14.33 7.05
N LYS A 83 2.10 15.20 7.74
CA LYS A 83 2.63 16.46 7.18
C LYS A 83 3.93 16.32 6.38
N ASP A 84 4.49 15.12 6.25
CA ASP A 84 5.78 14.87 5.63
C ASP A 84 5.81 13.49 4.95
N GLU A 85 6.50 13.39 3.82
CA GLU A 85 6.59 12.20 2.97
C GLU A 85 7.14 10.96 3.71
N GLU A 86 8.13 11.11 4.58
CA GLU A 86 8.73 10.01 5.34
C GLU A 86 7.80 9.57 6.48
N LYS A 87 7.12 10.52 7.14
CA LYS A 87 6.10 10.20 8.15
C LYS A 87 4.90 9.48 7.54
N ALA A 88 4.41 9.97 6.41
CA ALA A 88 3.34 9.33 5.64
C ALA A 88 3.76 7.93 5.18
N PHE A 89 4.99 7.76 4.70
CA PHE A 89 5.55 6.45 4.37
C PHE A 89 5.56 5.51 5.58
N LYS A 90 6.04 5.96 6.74
CA LYS A 90 6.03 5.15 7.97
C LYS A 90 4.61 4.77 8.37
N LYS A 91 3.68 5.72 8.33
CA LYS A 91 2.27 5.51 8.63
C LYS A 91 1.62 4.50 7.70
N PHE A 92 1.95 4.52 6.40
CA PHE A 92 1.50 3.50 5.47
C PHE A 92 1.84 2.08 5.95
N TYR A 93 3.09 1.82 6.37
CA TYR A 93 3.47 0.49 6.86
C TYR A 93 2.80 0.13 8.19
N GLU A 94 2.63 1.09 9.11
CA GLU A 94 1.85 0.85 10.34
C GLU A 94 0.41 0.41 10.01
N LEU A 95 -0.22 1.03 9.02
CA LEU A 95 -1.57 0.67 8.57
C LEU A 95 -1.58 -0.65 7.79
N LEU A 96 -0.56 -0.95 7.00
CA LEU A 96 -0.42 -2.22 6.29
C LEU A 96 -0.27 -3.40 7.27
N ASP A 97 0.53 -3.23 8.32
CA ASP A 97 0.70 -4.23 9.37
C ASP A 97 -0.64 -4.50 10.08
N LEU A 98 -1.39 -3.44 10.40
CA LEU A 98 -2.73 -3.56 10.99
C LEU A 98 -3.69 -4.28 10.03
N PHE A 99 -3.71 -3.88 8.76
CA PHE A 99 -4.57 -4.47 7.72
C PHE A 99 -4.35 -5.97 7.57
N THR A 100 -3.09 -6.43 7.59
CA THR A 100 -2.73 -7.84 7.39
C THR A 100 -2.81 -8.71 8.65
N THR A 101 -3.07 -8.10 9.82
CA THR A 101 -3.23 -8.81 11.10
C THR A 101 -4.70 -9.10 11.44
N ILE A 102 -5.64 -8.54 10.66
CA ILE A 102 -7.09 -8.69 10.87
C ILE A 102 -7.61 -10.02 10.30
#